data_AF-A0A1I8GEF1-F1
#
_entry.id   AF-A0A1I8GEF1-F1
#
_cell.length_a   1.000
_cell.length_b   1.000
_cell.length_c   1.000
_cell.angle_alpha   90.00
_cell.angle_beta   90.00
_cell.angle_gamma   90.00
#
_symmetry.space_group_name_H-M   'P 1'
#
loop_
_entity.id
_entity.type
_entity.pdbx_description
1 polymer ?
#
loop_
_entity_poly.entity_id
_entity_poly.type
_entity_poly.pdbx_seq_one_letter_code
_entity_poly.pdbx_strand_id
1 'polypeptide(L)'
;GENLEVDFEQLEELFSVPVDRQAANDSRRLNGGVSGVDFHRRRSSDRNQEIALLDQRKCLSLSILLRQFRQPVEHTVAWLLSSRSQDENSDNQLTANQLKELLKNLPDSNELDRITGYHGDPERLDMASKFVYLLAQNKHFASHLEMLLTRAEYQAQMDDVLINLDSVIDTCKDILHSQSLRDILHLIL
;
A
#
# COMPACT_ATOMS: atom_id res chain seq x y z
N GLY A 1 -36.17 0.44 -27.15
CA GLY A 1 -35.76 0.57 -25.75
C GLY A 1 -35.88 -0.80 -25.15
N GLU A 2 -34.75 -1.49 -25.02
CA GLU A 2 -34.73 -2.79 -24.36
C GLU A 2 -34.57 -2.53 -22.86
N ASN A 3 -35.56 -2.95 -22.08
CA ASN A 3 -35.48 -2.95 -20.63
C ASN A 3 -34.44 -3.99 -20.23
N LEU A 4 -33.24 -3.54 -19.84
CA LEU A 4 -32.33 -4.38 -19.07
C LEU A 4 -32.91 -4.51 -17.66
N GLU A 5 -33.60 -5.61 -17.42
CA GLU A 5 -34.00 -6.02 -16.09
C GLU A 5 -32.74 -6.57 -15.39
N VAL A 6 -32.23 -5.81 -14.42
CA VAL A 6 -31.04 -6.21 -13.65
C VAL A 6 -31.48 -7.24 -12.61
N ASP A 7 -30.91 -8.44 -12.69
CA ASP A 7 -31.14 -9.50 -11.71
C ASP A 7 -30.36 -9.18 -10.42
N PHE A 8 -31.07 -8.60 -9.46
CA PHE A 8 -30.50 -8.21 -8.17
C PHE A 8 -30.11 -9.42 -7.32
N GLU A 9 -30.71 -10.59 -7.54
CA GLU A 9 -30.41 -11.81 -6.76
C GLU A 9 -29.06 -12.38 -7.20
N GLN A 10 -28.80 -12.42 -8.51
CA GLN A 10 -27.48 -12.78 -9.05
C GLN A 10 -26.41 -11.72 -8.68
N LEU A 11 -26.76 -10.44 -8.67
CA LEU A 11 -25.83 -9.37 -8.31
C LEU A 11 -25.47 -9.42 -6.82
N GLU A 12 -26.44 -9.76 -5.96
CA GLU A 12 -26.21 -10.02 -4.54
C GLU A 12 -25.37 -11.29 -4.34
N GLU A 13 -25.61 -12.37 -5.07
CA GLU A 13 -24.77 -13.58 -5.00
C GLU A 13 -23.31 -13.30 -5.40
N LEU A 14 -23.09 -12.48 -6.43
CA LEU A 14 -21.75 -12.19 -6.95
C LEU A 14 -20.96 -11.16 -6.13
N PHE A 15 -21.65 -10.22 -5.47
CA PHE A 15 -21.00 -9.05 -4.85
C PHE A 15 -21.37 -8.81 -3.38
N SER A 16 -22.22 -9.63 -2.76
CA SER A 16 -22.54 -9.47 -1.33
C SER A 16 -21.40 -9.90 -0.42
N VAL A 17 -21.29 -9.22 0.72
CA VAL A 17 -20.43 -9.65 1.81
C VAL A 17 -21.19 -10.75 2.58
N PRO A 18 -20.62 -11.95 2.74
CA PRO A 18 -21.30 -13.05 3.42
C PRO A 18 -21.54 -12.68 4.90
N VAL A 19 -22.81 -12.45 5.24
CA VAL A 19 -23.26 -12.33 6.62
C VAL A 19 -23.66 -13.72 7.09
N ASP A 20 -22.95 -14.29 8.07
CA ASP A 20 -23.31 -15.59 8.65
C ASP A 20 -24.71 -15.52 9.26
N ARG A 21 -25.71 -16.01 8.52
CA ARG A 21 -26.98 -16.45 9.09
C ARG A 21 -26.70 -17.76 9.81
N GLN A 22 -26.51 -17.67 11.13
CA GLN A 22 -26.33 -18.83 11.99
C GLN A 22 -27.50 -19.82 11.85
N ALA A 23 -27.11 -21.04 11.46
CA ALA A 23 -27.65 -22.34 11.84
C ALA A 23 -29.19 -22.52 11.88
N ALA A 24 -29.74 -23.16 10.84
CA ALA A 24 -30.85 -24.10 11.00
C ALA A 24 -30.83 -25.15 9.86
N ASN A 25 -30.58 -26.41 10.24
CA ASN A 25 -30.96 -27.66 9.59
C ASN A 25 -31.01 -27.73 8.05
N ASP A 26 -30.17 -28.58 7.44
CA ASP A 26 -30.71 -29.87 7.03
C ASP A 26 -29.63 -30.91 6.74
N SER A 27 -29.94 -32.13 7.14
CA SER A 27 -29.08 -33.31 7.00
C SER A 27 -29.63 -34.15 5.87
N ARG A 28 -28.91 -34.26 4.74
CA ARG A 28 -29.11 -35.36 3.76
C ARG A 28 -28.12 -35.32 2.58
N ARG A 29 -27.42 -36.45 2.45
CA ARG A 29 -27.06 -37.20 1.22
C ARG A 29 -25.60 -37.16 0.73
N LEU A 30 -24.94 -38.27 1.01
CA LEU A 30 -23.92 -38.93 0.20
C LEU A 30 -24.54 -39.40 -1.14
N ASN A 31 -23.91 -39.10 -2.28
CA ASN A 31 -23.49 -40.09 -3.28
C ASN A 31 -22.68 -39.46 -4.42
N GLY A 32 -21.66 -40.19 -4.90
CA GLY A 32 -20.60 -39.66 -5.74
C GLY A 32 -20.76 -39.83 -7.25
N GLY A 33 -19.92 -39.07 -7.96
CA GLY A 33 -19.11 -39.52 -9.10
C GLY A 33 -19.65 -39.23 -10.50
N VAL A 34 -19.06 -38.25 -11.20
CA VAL A 34 -18.56 -38.36 -12.58
C VAL A 34 -17.38 -37.40 -12.75
N SER A 35 -16.33 -37.92 -13.40
CA SER A 35 -15.07 -37.28 -13.75
C SER A 35 -15.21 -36.03 -14.62
N GLY A 36 -14.45 -34.99 -14.28
CA GLY A 36 -14.10 -33.85 -15.12
C GLY A 36 -12.83 -33.23 -14.55
N VAL A 37 -11.71 -33.46 -15.22
CA VAL A 37 -10.38 -32.97 -14.82
C VAL A 37 -10.30 -31.47 -15.07
N ASP A 38 -10.71 -30.67 -14.07
CA ASP A 38 -10.45 -29.23 -14.03
C ASP A 38 -9.38 -28.91 -12.98
N PHE A 39 -8.14 -28.79 -13.45
CA PHE A 39 -6.97 -28.41 -12.64
C PHE A 39 -6.95 -26.93 -12.21
N HIS A 40 -8.06 -26.19 -12.34
CA HIS A 40 -8.15 -24.78 -11.90
C HIS A 40 -9.00 -24.55 -10.65
N ARG A 41 -9.57 -25.58 -10.02
CA ARG A 41 -10.36 -25.43 -8.79
C ARG A 41 -9.62 -25.89 -7.52
N ARG A 42 -8.33 -25.54 -7.40
CA ARG A 42 -7.56 -25.77 -6.17
C ARG A 42 -7.15 -24.46 -5.53
N ARG A 43 -8.12 -23.76 -4.92
CA ARG A 43 -7.88 -22.88 -3.74
C ARG A 43 -9.13 -22.26 -3.09
N SER A 44 -10.35 -22.69 -3.41
CA SER A 44 -11.58 -22.09 -2.84
C SER A 44 -12.40 -23.06 -1.99
N SER A 45 -11.75 -23.87 -1.16
CA SER A 45 -12.49 -24.65 -0.15
C SER A 45 -11.68 -24.67 1.14
N ASP A 46 -12.26 -24.04 2.15
CA ASP A 46 -11.95 -24.17 3.58
C ASP A 46 -10.75 -23.39 4.14
N ARG A 47 -10.76 -22.08 3.91
CA ARG A 47 -10.31 -21.10 4.91
C ARG A 47 -11.50 -20.16 5.12
N ASN A 48 -11.78 -19.77 6.36
CA ASN A 48 -12.73 -18.68 6.68
C ASN A 48 -12.78 -17.67 5.53
N GLN A 49 -13.96 -17.41 4.95
CA GLN A 49 -14.10 -16.41 3.90
C GLN A 49 -13.62 -15.06 4.46
N GLU A 50 -12.37 -14.71 4.13
CA GLU A 50 -11.79 -13.43 4.46
C GLU A 50 -12.56 -12.36 3.68
N ILE A 51 -13.06 -11.36 4.40
CA ILE A 51 -13.87 -10.27 3.85
C ILE A 51 -12.91 -9.21 3.29
N ALA A 52 -12.98 -8.99 1.98
CA ALA A 52 -12.28 -7.90 1.32
C ALA A 52 -13.23 -6.69 1.15
N LEU A 53 -12.81 -5.52 1.62
CA LEU A 53 -13.58 -4.27 1.53
C LEU A 53 -12.99 -3.27 0.51
N LEU A 54 -11.76 -3.50 0.08
CA LEU A 54 -11.08 -2.75 -0.96
C LEU A 54 -11.31 -3.38 -2.34
N ASP A 55 -11.10 -2.60 -3.40
CA ASP A 55 -11.04 -3.17 -4.75
C ASP A 55 -9.92 -4.23 -4.87
N GLN A 56 -10.17 -5.25 -5.69
CA GLN A 56 -9.29 -6.42 -5.88
C GLN A 56 -7.86 -6.00 -6.22
N ARG A 57 -7.70 -4.95 -7.04
CA ARG A 57 -6.38 -4.43 -7.43
C ARG A 57 -5.62 -3.87 -6.22
N LYS A 58 -6.28 -3.07 -5.37
CA LYS A 58 -5.65 -2.49 -4.17
C LYS A 58 -5.36 -3.57 -3.12
N CYS A 59 -6.29 -4.51 -2.91
CA CYS A 59 -6.07 -5.69 -2.07
C CYS A 59 -4.80 -6.44 -2.46
N LEU A 60 -4.61 -6.70 -3.75
CA LEU A 60 -3.44 -7.40 -4.25
C LEU A 60 -2.15 -6.60 -4.03
N SER A 61 -2.12 -5.32 -4.43
CA SER A 61 -0.95 -4.45 -4.27
C SER A 61 -0.51 -4.34 -2.82
N LEU A 62 -1.45 -4.05 -1.91
CA LEU A 62 -1.18 -3.93 -0.49
C LEU A 62 -0.76 -5.27 0.12
N SER A 63 -1.42 -6.37 -0.23
CA SER A 63 -1.04 -7.69 0.27
C SER A 63 0.39 -8.09 -0.15
N ILE A 64 0.80 -7.76 -1.38
CA ILE A 64 2.17 -8.01 -1.85
C ILE A 64 3.17 -7.18 -1.05
N LEU A 65 2.88 -5.88 -0.88
CA LEU A 65 3.73 -4.98 -0.10
C LEU A 65 3.84 -5.47 1.36
N LEU A 66 2.72 -5.80 2.01
CA LEU A 66 2.66 -6.23 3.40
C LEU A 66 3.43 -7.53 3.66
N ARG A 67 3.44 -8.46 2.69
CA ARG A 67 4.25 -9.69 2.79
C ARG A 67 5.75 -9.44 2.81
N GLN A 68 6.23 -8.31 2.26
CA GLN A 68 7.65 -7.96 2.28
C GLN A 68 8.14 -7.61 3.70
N PHE A 69 7.26 -7.10 4.56
CA PHE A 69 7.62 -6.73 5.94
C PHE A 69 7.89 -7.94 6.82
N ARG A 70 7.34 -9.12 6.48
CA ARG A 70 7.46 -10.37 7.27
C ARG A 70 7.04 -10.20 8.74
N GLN A 71 6.13 -9.26 9.02
CA GLN A 71 5.58 -8.98 10.35
C GLN A 71 4.05 -9.05 10.32
N PRO A 72 3.38 -9.24 11.48
CA PRO A 72 1.95 -9.08 11.60
C PRO A 72 1.49 -7.68 11.15
N VAL A 73 0.26 -7.59 10.66
CA VAL A 73 -0.32 -6.34 10.15
C VAL A 73 -0.37 -5.29 11.25
N GLU A 74 -0.76 -5.69 12.46
CA GLU A 74 -0.88 -4.85 13.65
C GLU A 74 0.46 -4.26 14.03
N HIS A 75 1.52 -5.07 13.98
CA HIS A 75 2.88 -4.62 14.27
C HIS A 75 3.36 -3.63 13.22
N THR A 76 3.08 -3.91 11.93
CA THR A 76 3.42 -3.00 10.83
C THR A 76 2.71 -1.64 10.99
N VAL A 77 1.43 -1.63 11.35
CA VAL A 77 0.66 -0.39 11.59
C VAL A 77 1.17 0.37 12.82
N ALA A 78 1.39 -0.32 13.93
CA ALA A 78 1.93 0.28 15.14
C ALA A 78 3.30 0.89 14.90
N TRP A 79 4.17 0.18 14.18
CA TRP A 79 5.47 0.68 13.77
C TRP A 79 5.32 1.91 12.87
N LEU A 80 4.48 1.85 11.82
CA LEU A 80 4.24 2.96 10.90
C LEU A 80 3.77 4.23 11.61
N LEU A 81 2.88 4.10 12.61
CA LEU A 81 2.33 5.25 13.34
C LEU A 81 3.22 5.70 14.52
N SER A 82 4.27 4.94 14.84
CA SER A 82 5.18 5.30 15.91
C SER A 82 6.15 6.40 15.47
N SER A 83 6.44 7.35 16.36
CA SER A 83 7.43 8.41 16.11
C SER A 83 8.86 7.90 15.94
N ARG A 84 9.13 6.63 16.29
CA ARG A 84 10.44 5.95 16.17
C ARG A 84 10.57 5.07 14.92
N SER A 85 9.57 5.08 14.04
CA SER A 85 9.49 4.18 12.90
C SER A 85 10.78 4.09 12.07
N GLN A 86 11.49 5.18 11.81
CA GLN A 86 12.83 5.15 11.20
C GLN A 86 13.94 5.59 12.17
N ASP A 87 14.04 4.95 13.33
CA ASP A 87 15.33 4.88 14.02
C ASP A 87 16.28 4.06 13.11
N GLU A 88 17.47 4.59 12.80
CA GLU A 88 18.40 4.04 11.80
C GLU A 88 18.89 2.61 12.09
N ASN A 89 18.65 2.11 13.31
CA ASN A 89 19.06 0.79 13.76
C ASN A 89 17.92 -0.25 13.75
N SER A 90 16.80 0.02 13.08
CA SER A 90 15.70 -0.95 12.95
C SER A 90 15.83 -1.75 11.65
N ASP A 91 15.93 -3.07 11.76
CA ASP A 91 15.90 -4.02 10.64
C ASP A 91 14.63 -3.94 9.77
N ASN A 92 13.65 -3.13 10.17
CA ASN A 92 12.34 -2.99 9.55
C ASN A 92 12.14 -1.63 8.85
N GLN A 93 13.21 -0.91 8.52
CA GLN A 93 13.11 0.38 7.85
C GLN A 93 12.46 0.25 6.46
N LEU A 94 11.39 1.01 6.24
CA LEU A 94 10.77 1.12 4.93
C LEU A 94 11.63 1.92 3.97
N THR A 95 11.82 1.38 2.77
CA THR A 95 12.45 2.13 1.68
C THR A 95 11.50 3.20 1.14
N ALA A 96 12.04 4.29 0.60
CA ALA A 96 11.25 5.35 -0.05
C ALA A 96 10.31 4.80 -1.12
N ASN A 97 10.74 3.79 -1.89
CA ASN A 97 9.92 3.14 -2.91
C ASN A 97 8.71 2.39 -2.32
N GLN A 98 8.89 1.70 -1.20
CA GLN A 98 7.78 1.02 -0.52
C GLN A 98 6.78 2.02 0.06
N LEU A 99 7.24 3.15 0.59
CA LEU A 99 6.38 4.23 1.07
C LEU A 99 5.60 4.90 -0.08
N LYS A 100 6.24 5.11 -1.23
CA LYS A 100 5.55 5.60 -2.46
C LYS A 100 4.47 4.64 -2.93
N GLU A 101 4.78 3.35 -3.02
CA GLU A 101 3.80 2.33 -3.40
C GLU A 101 2.66 2.24 -2.39
N LEU A 102 2.94 2.35 -1.09
CA LEU A 102 1.92 2.41 -0.05
C LEU A 102 0.98 3.60 -0.25
N LEU A 103 1.53 4.82 -0.40
CA LEU A 103 0.75 6.05 -0.62
C LEU A 103 -0.12 5.97 -1.88
N LYS A 104 0.43 5.40 -2.96
CA LYS A 104 -0.28 5.24 -4.23
C LYS A 104 -1.47 4.26 -4.15
N ASN A 105 -1.39 3.27 -3.26
CA ASN A 105 -2.43 2.25 -3.08
C ASN A 105 -3.37 2.56 -1.90
N LEU A 106 -3.34 3.78 -1.36
CA LEU A 106 -4.29 4.18 -0.32
C LEU A 106 -5.74 4.09 -0.83
N PRO A 107 -6.69 3.78 0.07
CA PRO A 107 -8.12 3.82 -0.26
C PRO A 107 -8.54 5.25 -0.64
N ASP A 108 -9.50 5.33 -1.55
CA ASP A 108 -10.18 6.60 -1.82
C ASP A 108 -11.17 6.92 -0.67
N SER A 109 -11.66 8.16 -0.58
CA SER A 109 -12.57 8.57 0.51
C SER A 109 -13.75 7.60 0.68
N ASN A 110 -14.37 7.18 -0.43
CA ASN A 110 -15.50 6.25 -0.40
C ASN A 110 -15.13 4.87 0.15
N GLU A 111 -13.94 4.36 -0.18
CA GLU A 111 -13.45 3.07 0.33
C GLU A 111 -13.05 3.18 1.81
N LEU A 112 -12.45 4.31 2.20
CA LEU A 112 -12.11 4.60 3.57
C LEU A 112 -13.36 4.69 4.45
N ASP A 113 -14.43 5.32 3.96
CA ASP A 113 -15.73 5.39 4.64
C ASP A 113 -16.35 4.01 4.81
N ARG A 114 -16.27 3.15 3.78
CA ARG A 114 -16.73 1.75 3.85
C ARG A 114 -15.95 0.94 4.89
N ILE A 115 -14.64 1.11 4.94
CA ILE A 115 -13.77 0.38 5.87
C ILE A 115 -13.99 0.86 7.31
N THR A 116 -14.03 2.17 7.53
CA THR A 116 -14.24 2.74 8.87
C THR A 116 -15.67 2.52 9.39
N GLY A 117 -16.64 2.39 8.48
CA GLY A 117 -18.03 2.01 8.79
C GLY A 117 -18.27 0.51 8.94
N TYR A 118 -17.23 -0.33 8.84
CA TYR A 118 -17.38 -1.78 9.02
C TYR A 118 -17.63 -2.12 10.50
N HIS A 119 -18.81 -2.70 10.78
CA HIS A 119 -19.23 -3.11 12.13
C HIS A 119 -19.07 -4.61 12.41
N GLY A 120 -18.51 -5.37 11.47
CA GLY A 120 -18.23 -6.79 11.66
C GLY A 120 -16.95 -7.04 12.47
N ASP A 121 -16.54 -8.29 12.57
CA ASP A 121 -15.29 -8.68 13.22
C ASP A 121 -14.08 -8.31 12.34
N PRO A 122 -13.15 -7.45 12.79
CA PRO A 122 -11.94 -7.09 12.04
C PRO A 122 -11.00 -8.28 11.79
N GLU A 123 -11.08 -9.36 12.58
CA GLU A 123 -10.28 -10.58 12.37
C GLU A 123 -10.76 -11.38 11.15
N ARG A 124 -11.96 -11.11 10.65
CA ARG A 124 -12.48 -11.71 9.41
C ARG A 124 -12.06 -10.94 8.16
N LEU A 125 -11.45 -9.76 8.30
CA LEU A 125 -10.98 -8.98 7.16
C LEU A 125 -9.75 -9.64 6.53
N ASP A 126 -9.64 -9.52 5.21
CA ASP A 126 -8.41 -9.88 4.51
C ASP A 126 -7.24 -8.98 4.96
N MET A 127 -6.01 -9.43 4.70
CA MET A 127 -4.79 -8.76 5.18
C MET A 127 -4.74 -7.27 4.79
N ALA A 128 -5.18 -6.93 3.57
CA ALA A 128 -5.15 -5.56 3.06
C ALA A 128 -6.24 -4.69 3.70
N SER A 129 -7.48 -5.17 3.80
CA SER A 129 -8.56 -4.41 4.44
C SER A 129 -8.30 -4.24 5.93
N LYS A 130 -7.78 -5.27 6.61
CA LYS A 130 -7.36 -5.18 8.02
C LYS A 130 -6.29 -4.12 8.24
N PHE A 131 -5.29 -4.08 7.36
CA PHE A 131 -4.23 -3.07 7.41
C PHE A 131 -4.77 -1.65 7.29
N VAL A 132 -5.60 -1.40 6.28
CA VAL A 132 -6.21 -0.08 6.07
C VAL A 132 -7.16 0.28 7.22
N TYR A 133 -7.95 -0.67 7.70
CA TYR A 133 -8.84 -0.49 8.86
C TYR A 133 -8.06 -0.01 10.10
N LEU A 134 -6.92 -0.65 10.39
CA LEU A 134 -6.08 -0.28 11.52
C LEU A 134 -5.36 1.07 11.31
N LEU A 135 -4.89 1.37 10.10
CA LEU A 135 -4.31 2.68 9.78
C LEU A 135 -5.34 3.81 9.94
N ALA A 136 -6.56 3.58 9.46
CA ALA A 136 -7.65 4.56 9.46
C ALA A 136 -8.08 4.97 10.87
N GLN A 137 -7.75 4.20 11.90
CA GLN A 137 -7.98 4.59 13.30
C GLN A 137 -7.22 5.88 13.68
N ASN A 138 -6.13 6.17 12.98
CA ASN A 138 -5.42 7.44 13.13
C ASN A 138 -5.84 8.41 12.02
N LYS A 139 -6.61 9.45 12.35
CA LYS A 139 -7.13 10.45 11.39
C LYS A 139 -6.07 11.13 10.51
N HIS A 140 -4.80 11.12 10.93
CA HIS A 140 -3.69 11.77 10.23
C HIS A 140 -2.70 10.77 9.62
N PHE A 141 -3.11 9.50 9.42
CA PHE A 141 -2.22 8.46 8.89
C PHE A 141 -1.61 8.84 7.54
N ALA A 142 -2.38 9.46 6.63
CA ALA A 142 -1.88 9.84 5.30
C ALA A 142 -0.73 10.85 5.40
N SER A 143 -0.93 11.94 6.15
CA SER A 143 0.14 12.92 6.40
C SER A 143 1.33 12.33 7.15
N HIS A 144 1.10 11.35 8.03
CA HIS A 144 2.18 10.64 8.69
C HIS A 144 3.02 9.82 7.70
N LEU A 145 2.38 9.09 6.78
CA LEU A 145 3.06 8.34 5.72
C LEU A 145 3.83 9.24 4.77
N GLU A 146 3.27 10.40 4.40
CA GLU A 146 3.98 11.42 3.60
C GLU A 146 5.23 11.93 4.33
N MET A 147 5.13 12.23 5.62
CA MET A 147 6.26 12.64 6.43
C MET A 147 7.35 11.56 6.49
N LEU A 148 6.97 10.28 6.63
CA LEU A 148 7.92 9.17 6.58
C LEU A 148 8.61 9.06 5.22
N LEU A 149 7.87 9.26 4.13
CA LEU A 149 8.44 9.29 2.79
C LEU A 149 9.46 10.44 2.66
N THR A 150 9.08 11.65 3.05
CA THR A 150 9.98 12.81 3.03
C THR A 150 11.24 12.54 3.83
N ARG A 151 11.12 11.94 5.03
CA ARG A 151 12.28 11.60 5.85
C ARG A 151 13.15 10.50 5.23
N ALA A 152 12.56 9.51 4.57
CA ALA A 152 13.30 8.48 3.83
C ALA A 152 14.10 9.05 2.64
N GLU A 153 13.58 10.07 1.98
CA GLU A 153 14.22 10.69 0.81
C GLU A 153 15.19 11.82 1.17
N TYR A 154 15.04 12.40 2.35
CA TYR A 154 15.72 13.61 2.78
C TYR A 154 17.23 13.51 2.59
N GLN A 155 17.87 12.44 3.08
CA GLN A 155 19.32 12.31 3.04
C GLN A 155 19.85 12.31 1.61
N ALA A 156 19.29 11.46 0.75
CA ALA A 156 19.71 11.37 -0.65
C ALA A 156 19.45 12.68 -1.42
N GLN A 157 18.34 13.36 -1.14
CA GLN A 157 18.04 14.66 -1.76
C GLN A 157 18.99 15.75 -1.29
N MET A 158 19.33 15.80 0.00
CA MET A 158 20.28 16.78 0.53
C MET A 158 21.69 16.54 0.01
N ASP A 159 22.13 15.28 -0.05
CA ASP A 159 23.45 14.93 -0.58
C ASP A 159 23.60 15.39 -2.04
N ASP A 160 22.58 15.16 -2.88
CA ASP A 160 22.57 15.62 -4.26
C ASP A 160 22.62 17.16 -4.36
N VAL A 161 21.83 17.87 -3.54
CA VAL A 161 21.86 19.34 -3.49
C VAL A 161 23.25 19.87 -3.09
N LEU A 162 23.89 19.27 -2.08
CA LEU A 162 25.20 19.68 -1.61
C LEU A 162 26.27 19.46 -2.68
N ILE A 163 26.27 18.31 -3.35
CA ILE A 163 27.21 18.01 -4.44
C ILE A 163 27.09 19.05 -5.56
N ASN A 164 25.85 19.37 -5.95
CA ASN A 164 25.60 20.36 -7.00
C ASN A 164 26.04 21.78 -6.57
N LEU A 165 25.81 22.15 -5.31
CA LEU A 165 26.25 23.44 -4.76
C LEU A 165 27.77 23.56 -4.77
N ASP A 166 28.47 22.54 -4.27
CA ASP A 166 29.93 22.51 -4.23
C ASP A 166 30.53 22.60 -5.63
N SER A 167 29.95 21.89 -6.61
CA SER A 167 30.37 21.98 -8.01
C SER A 167 30.24 23.40 -8.59
N VAL A 168 29.16 24.11 -8.28
CA VAL A 168 28.98 25.51 -8.72
C VAL A 168 30.01 26.41 -8.04
N ILE A 169 30.21 26.26 -6.74
CA ILE A 169 31.19 27.04 -5.97
C ILE A 169 32.59 26.85 -6.56
N ASP A 170 32.99 25.61 -6.82
CA ASP A 170 34.32 25.30 -7.34
C ASP A 170 34.49 25.79 -8.77
N THR A 171 33.47 25.68 -9.62
CA THR A 171 33.48 26.28 -10.96
C THR A 171 33.66 27.80 -10.90
N CYS A 172 32.95 28.48 -9.99
CA CYS A 172 33.11 29.92 -9.80
C CYS A 172 34.53 30.28 -9.32
N LYS A 173 35.12 29.50 -8.41
CA LYS A 173 36.51 29.69 -7.96
C LYS A 173 37.48 29.48 -9.12
N ASP A 174 37.29 28.44 -9.93
CA ASP A 174 38.15 28.14 -11.07
C ASP A 174 38.12 29.28 -12.09
N ILE A 175 36.93 29.80 -12.41
CA ILE A 175 36.78 30.97 -13.29
C ILE A 175 37.48 32.19 -12.71
N LEU A 176 37.27 32.49 -11.42
CA LEU A 176 37.85 33.65 -10.75
C LEU A 176 39.39 33.58 -10.70
N HIS A 177 39.95 32.39 -10.50
CA HIS A 177 41.39 32.20 -10.36
C HIS A 177 42.08 31.77 -11.65
N SER A 178 41.35 31.55 -12.75
CA SER A 178 41.91 31.11 -14.03
C SER A 178 42.83 32.16 -14.65
N GLN A 179 44.13 31.86 -14.67
CA GLN A 179 45.11 32.70 -15.34
C GLN A 179 44.95 32.67 -16.86
N SER A 180 44.68 31.49 -17.43
CA SER A 180 44.45 31.32 -18.88
C SER A 180 43.27 32.17 -19.37
N LEU A 181 42.18 32.22 -18.60
CA LEU A 181 41.03 33.08 -18.94
C LEU A 181 41.43 34.56 -18.93
N ARG A 182 42.20 34.99 -17.92
CA ARG A 182 42.71 36.38 -17.84
C ARG A 182 43.59 36.72 -19.03
N ASP A 183 44.50 35.83 -19.40
CA ASP A 183 45.44 36.04 -20.52
C ASP A 183 44.69 36.15 -21.85
N ILE A 184 43.67 35.30 -22.09
CA ILE A 184 42.81 35.38 -23.27
C ILE A 184 42.02 36.69 -23.30
N LEU A 185 41.41 37.09 -22.19
CA LEU A 185 40.68 38.36 -22.10
C LEU A 185 41.61 39.55 -22.39
N HIS A 186 42.84 39.53 -21.90
CA HIS A 186 43.87 40.53 -22.19
C HIS A 186 44.35 40.54 -23.64
N LEU A 187 44.30 39.41 -24.34
CA LEU A 187 44.71 39.32 -25.75
C LEU A 187 43.65 39.87 -26.70
N ILE A 188 42.37 39.74 -26.33
CA ILE A 188 41.22 40.19 -27.15
C ILE A 188 40.92 41.69 -26.96
N LEU A 189 41.14 42.23 -25.76
CA LEU A 189 40.96 43.65 -25.40
C LEU A 189 42.17 44.50 -25.77
#